data_AF-A0A0S8AH33-F1
#
_entry.id   AF-A0A0S8AH33-F1
#
_cell.length_a   1.000
_cell.length_b   1.000
_cell.length_c   1.000
_cell.angle_alpha   90.00
_cell.angle_beta   90.00
_cell.angle_gamma   90.00
#
_symmetry.space_group_name_H-M   'P 1'
#
loop_
_entity.id
_entity.type
_entity.pdbx_description
1 polymer ?
#
loop_
_entity_poly.entity_id
_entity_poly.type
_entity_poly.pdbx_seq_one_letter_code
_entity_poly.pdbx_strand_id
1 'polypeptide(L)'
;MIKDYSGSFISVKSRNRIRTTKRKSNAASKELFHISTLMWKTIGAMLLLTLVFGISSTIWFGVQVQAALDQIGSHSKINTQMKYKKELLVTQRDLMLTRGHVEAAVQKLGLRSPAKNQIRFH
;
A
#
# COMPACT_ATOMS: atom_id res chain seq x y z
N MET A 1 -67.28 -18.15 -92.49
CA MET A 1 -66.95 -16.71 -92.62
C MET A 1 -67.39 -16.02 -91.34
N ILE A 2 -66.41 -15.45 -90.62
CA ILE A 2 -66.39 -14.25 -89.74
C ILE A 2 -67.75 -13.82 -89.12
N LYS A 3 -67.92 -14.02 -87.79
CA LYS A 3 -68.06 -13.04 -86.66
C LYS A 3 -69.32 -12.13 -86.73
N ASP A 4 -70.11 -11.92 -85.67
CA ASP A 4 -69.81 -11.10 -84.48
C ASP A 4 -70.82 -11.38 -83.34
N TYR A 5 -70.38 -11.63 -82.10
CA TYR A 5 -70.39 -10.76 -80.91
C TYR A 5 -71.74 -10.22 -80.38
N SER A 6 -72.18 -10.77 -79.24
CA SER A 6 -72.82 -10.08 -78.10
C SER A 6 -73.15 -11.14 -77.06
N GLY A 7 -72.87 -11.06 -75.77
CA GLY A 7 -72.28 -10.08 -74.87
C GLY A 7 -72.32 -10.80 -73.52
N SER A 8 -71.24 -10.82 -72.73
CA SER A 8 -71.19 -10.08 -71.47
C SER A 8 -70.12 -10.78 -70.65
N PHE A 9 -68.97 -10.13 -70.49
CA PHE A 9 -67.91 -10.57 -69.60
C PHE A 9 -68.23 -10.03 -68.19
N ILE A 10 -68.53 -10.92 -67.24
CA ILE A 10 -68.53 -10.54 -65.82
C ILE A 10 -67.08 -10.56 -65.35
N SER A 11 -66.43 -9.40 -65.41
CA SER A 11 -65.13 -9.14 -64.80
C SER A 11 -65.32 -8.98 -63.29
N VAL A 12 -65.02 -10.01 -62.50
CA VAL A 12 -64.89 -9.85 -61.03
C VAL A 12 -63.43 -9.55 -60.73
N LYS A 13 -63.17 -8.26 -60.50
CA LYS A 13 -61.87 -7.72 -60.10
C LYS A 13 -61.88 -7.50 -58.59
N SER A 14 -61.19 -8.35 -57.82
CA SER A 14 -60.81 -7.97 -56.44
C SER A 14 -59.52 -8.66 -56.03
N ARG A 15 -58.45 -7.86 -56.05
CA ARG A 15 -57.06 -8.21 -55.76
C ARG A 15 -56.85 -7.97 -54.26
N ASN A 16 -57.04 -8.99 -53.43
CA ASN A 16 -56.84 -8.86 -51.98
C ASN A 16 -55.34 -8.97 -51.63
N ARG A 17 -54.62 -7.86 -51.74
CA ARG A 17 -53.19 -7.78 -51.41
C ARG A 17 -53.05 -7.54 -49.90
N ILE A 18 -52.82 -8.61 -49.14
CA ILE A 18 -52.51 -8.54 -47.70
C ILE A 18 -51.24 -7.70 -47.53
N ARG A 19 -51.38 -6.46 -47.06
CA ARG A 19 -50.27 -5.61 -46.64
C ARG A 19 -49.87 -6.02 -45.22
N THR A 20 -48.79 -6.79 -45.09
CA THR A 20 -48.12 -6.94 -43.80
C THR A 20 -47.44 -5.61 -43.47
N THR A 21 -47.93 -4.92 -42.45
CA THR A 21 -47.27 -3.73 -41.90
C THR A 21 -45.94 -4.15 -41.28
N LYS A 22 -44.81 -3.78 -41.89
CA LYS A 22 -43.50 -3.92 -41.24
C LYS A 22 -43.45 -2.96 -40.05
N ARG A 23 -43.72 -3.47 -38.85
CA ARG A 23 -43.52 -2.78 -37.58
C ARG A 23 -42.03 -2.50 -37.44
N LYS A 24 -41.62 -1.22 -37.57
CA LYS A 24 -40.23 -0.78 -37.32
C LYS A 24 -39.87 -1.11 -35.87
N SER A 25 -38.97 -2.07 -35.66
CA SER A 25 -38.40 -2.42 -34.37
C SER A 25 -37.36 -1.39 -33.95
N ASN A 26 -37.80 -0.25 -33.41
CA ASN A 26 -36.92 0.77 -32.82
C ASN A 26 -36.61 0.52 -31.33
N ALA A 27 -36.86 -0.68 -30.81
CA ALA A 27 -36.72 -0.98 -29.38
C ALA A 27 -35.31 -1.44 -28.97
N ALA A 28 -34.53 -2.05 -29.88
CA ALA A 28 -33.25 -2.67 -29.53
C ALA A 28 -32.08 -1.67 -29.35
N SER A 29 -32.15 -0.49 -29.96
CA SER A 29 -31.04 0.46 -29.89
C SER A 29 -30.95 1.16 -28.53
N LYS A 30 -32.08 1.48 -27.89
CA LYS A 30 -32.09 2.21 -26.61
C LYS A 30 -31.48 1.40 -25.45
N GLU A 31 -31.62 0.08 -25.44
CA GLU A 31 -31.00 -0.77 -24.40
C GLU A 31 -29.49 -0.89 -24.58
N LEU A 32 -28.98 -1.03 -25.80
CA LEU A 32 -27.54 -1.11 -26.08
C LEU A 32 -26.79 0.17 -25.68
N PHE A 33 -27.40 1.35 -25.88
CA PHE A 33 -26.81 2.62 -25.44
C PHE A 33 -26.81 2.80 -23.92
N HIS A 34 -27.80 2.23 -23.21
CA HIS A 34 -27.85 2.26 -21.76
C HIS A 34 -26.82 1.33 -21.12
N ILE A 35 -26.59 0.16 -21.73
CA ILE A 35 -25.57 -0.79 -21.28
C ILE A 35 -24.17 -0.23 -21.55
N SER A 36 -23.92 0.36 -22.73
CA SER A 36 -22.61 0.94 -23.04
C SER A 36 -22.27 2.10 -22.10
N THR A 37 -23.21 3.01 -21.83
CA THR A 37 -22.98 4.11 -20.87
C THR A 37 -22.74 3.62 -19.43
N LEU A 38 -23.40 2.54 -19.01
CA LEU A 38 -23.11 1.90 -17.71
C LEU A 38 -21.71 1.27 -17.68
N MET A 39 -21.28 0.59 -18.75
CA MET A 39 -19.94 0.00 -18.84
C MET A 39 -18.84 1.06 -18.74
N TRP A 40 -18.99 2.18 -19.45
CA TRP A 40 -18.02 3.29 -19.38
C TRP A 40 -17.97 3.93 -17.99
N LYS A 41 -19.12 4.07 -17.31
CA LYS A 41 -19.18 4.51 -15.91
C LYS A 41 -18.46 3.55 -14.97
N THR A 42 -18.65 2.24 -15.14
CA THR A 42 -17.97 1.25 -14.29
C THR A 42 -16.47 1.21 -14.53
N ILE A 43 -16.02 1.35 -15.78
CA ILE A 43 -14.59 1.40 -16.12
C ILE A 43 -13.95 2.66 -15.52
N GLY A 44 -14.60 3.81 -15.64
CA GLY A 44 -14.13 5.06 -15.02
C GLY A 44 -14.07 4.97 -13.49
N ALA A 45 -15.09 4.39 -12.86
CA ALA A 45 -15.10 4.18 -11.41
C ALA A 45 -13.98 3.22 -10.97
N MET A 46 -13.75 2.14 -11.70
CA MET A 46 -12.71 1.16 -11.39
C MET A 46 -11.30 1.77 -11.54
N LEU A 47 -11.06 2.60 -12.56
CA LEU A 47 -9.83 3.36 -12.71
C LEU A 47 -9.58 4.30 -11.52
N LEU A 48 -10.59 5.07 -11.11
CA LEU A 48 -10.49 5.95 -9.93
C LEU A 48 -10.19 5.15 -8.66
N LEU A 49 -10.88 4.03 -8.45
CA LEU A 49 -10.65 3.13 -7.33
C LEU A 49 -9.21 2.60 -7.32
N THR A 50 -8.70 2.11 -8.45
CA THR A 50 -7.32 1.63 -8.54
C THR A 50 -6.30 2.73 -8.25
N LEU A 51 -6.57 3.96 -8.69
CA LEU A 51 -5.68 5.10 -8.50
C LEU A 51 -5.68 5.56 -7.03
N VAL A 52 -6.84 5.61 -6.39
CA VAL A 52 -6.98 5.92 -4.96
C VAL A 52 -6.31 4.84 -4.10
N PHE A 53 -6.54 3.56 -4.40
CA PHE A 53 -5.91 2.45 -3.69
C PHE A 53 -4.39 2.41 -3.90
N GLY A 54 -3.92 2.67 -5.12
CA GLY A 54 -2.49 2.73 -5.42
C GLY A 54 -1.78 3.86 -4.67
N ILE A 55 -2.36 5.07 -4.67
CA ILE A 55 -1.79 6.22 -3.96
C ILE A 55 -1.80 5.98 -2.45
N SER A 56 -2.94 5.55 -1.89
CA SER A 56 -3.07 5.30 -0.45
C SER A 56 -2.13 4.20 0.04
N SER A 57 -1.97 3.12 -0.72
CA SER A 57 -1.02 2.05 -0.39
C SER A 57 0.43 2.55 -0.40
N THR A 58 0.78 3.42 -1.34
CA THR A 58 2.14 3.96 -1.45
C THR A 58 2.45 4.91 -0.27
N ILE A 59 1.50 5.76 0.11
CA ILE A 59 1.63 6.66 1.26
C ILE A 59 1.79 5.85 2.55
N TRP A 60 0.97 4.82 2.75
CA TRP A 60 1.04 3.96 3.93
C TRP A 60 2.40 3.27 4.07
N PHE A 61 2.90 2.70 2.97
CA PHE A 61 4.21 2.06 2.95
C PHE A 61 5.34 3.06 3.21
N GLY A 62 5.27 4.25 2.60
CA GLY A 62 6.24 5.32 2.81
C GLY A 62 6.33 5.76 4.27
N VAL A 63 5.19 5.94 4.94
CA VAL A 63 5.13 6.30 6.37
C VAL A 63 5.75 5.21 7.26
N GLN A 64 5.48 3.93 6.98
CA GLN A 64 6.11 2.84 7.74
C GLN A 64 7.63 2.79 7.57
N VAL A 65 8.12 2.98 6.34
CA VAL A 65 9.56 3.01 6.07
C VAL A 65 10.22 4.17 6.80
N GLN A 66 9.62 5.35 6.79
CA GLN A 66 10.14 6.51 7.50
C GLN A 66 10.19 6.27 9.02
N ALA A 67 9.12 5.72 9.61
CA ALA A 67 9.08 5.41 11.03
C ALA A 67 10.15 4.36 11.41
N ALA A 68 10.34 3.32 10.59
CA ALA A 68 11.37 2.32 10.82
C ALA A 68 12.78 2.91 10.72
N LEU A 69 13.04 3.78 9.75
CA LEU A 69 14.33 4.46 9.59
C LEU A 69 14.62 5.41 10.76
N ASP A 70 13.62 6.14 11.26
CA ASP A 70 13.75 7.00 12.43
C ASP A 70 14.04 6.20 13.70
N GLN A 71 13.38 5.05 13.88
CA GLN A 71 13.67 4.13 14.98
C GLN A 71 15.11 3.60 14.89
N ILE A 72 15.54 3.13 13.71
CA ILE A 72 16.91 2.64 13.50
C ILE A 72 17.94 3.75 13.78
N GLY A 73 17.69 4.98 13.30
CA GLY A 73 18.55 6.13 13.55
C GLY A 73 18.63 6.49 15.04
N SER A 74 17.49 6.48 15.74
CA SER A 74 17.42 6.72 17.18
C SER A 74 18.16 5.64 17.98
N HIS A 75 17.92 4.36 17.68
CA HIS A 75 18.60 3.25 18.31
C HIS A 75 20.11 3.27 18.07
N SER A 76 20.56 3.66 16.87
CA SER A 76 21.98 3.82 16.55
C SER A 76 22.63 4.93 17.39
N LYS A 77 21.96 6.08 17.54
CA LYS A 77 22.41 7.19 18.40
C LYS A 77 22.48 6.79 19.88
N ILE A 78 21.47 6.08 20.38
CA ILE A 78 21.45 5.60 21.76
C ILE A 78 22.58 4.58 21.97
N ASN A 79 22.76 3.65 21.04
CA ASN A 79 23.78 2.60 21.18
C ASN A 79 25.20 3.16 21.14
N THR A 80 25.46 4.15 20.27
CA THR A 80 26.75 4.86 20.25
C THR A 80 27.02 5.63 21.54
N GLN A 81 26.02 6.34 22.09
CA GLN A 81 26.15 6.98 23.40
C GLN A 81 26.39 5.98 24.53
N MET A 82 25.68 4.85 24.52
CA MET A 82 25.86 3.79 25.52
C MET A 82 27.23 3.14 25.43
N LYS A 83 27.74 2.91 24.21
CA LYS A 83 29.09 2.40 23.98
C LYS A 83 30.15 3.36 24.53
N TYR A 84 30.03 4.65 24.22
CA TYR A 84 30.94 5.67 24.75
C TYR A 84 30.92 5.74 26.28
N LYS A 85 29.72 5.74 26.89
CA LYS A 85 29.58 5.72 28.35
C LYS A 85 30.19 4.46 28.96
N LYS A 86 29.99 3.29 28.34
CA LYS A 86 30.57 2.03 28.80
C LYS A 86 32.09 2.09 28.76
N GLU A 87 32.69 2.56 27.66
CA GLU A 87 34.14 2.72 27.55
C GLU A 87 34.68 3.67 28.62
N LEU A 88 34.02 4.82 28.83
CA LEU A 88 34.40 5.76 29.87
C LEU A 88 34.33 5.16 31.29
N LEU A 89 33.27 4.41 31.59
CA LEU A 89 33.11 3.71 32.87
C LEU A 89 34.16 2.62 33.07
N VAL A 90 34.54 1.89 32.01
CA VAL A 90 35.64 0.91 32.07
C VAL A 90 36.95 1.60 32.37
N THR A 91 37.26 2.69 31.66
CA THR A 91 38.48 3.47 31.91
C THR A 91 38.51 4.03 33.33
N GLN A 92 37.39 4.57 33.82
CA GLN A 92 37.28 5.05 35.21
C GLN A 92 37.44 3.93 36.23
N ARG A 93 36.86 2.76 35.98
CA ARG A 93 37.05 1.58 36.83
C ARG A 93 38.52 1.19 36.89
N ASP A 94 39.22 1.14 35.76
CA ASP A 94 40.64 0.76 35.71
C ASP A 94 41.51 1.79 36.45
N LEU A 95 41.18 3.08 36.32
CA LEU A 95 41.84 4.15 37.09
C LEU A 95 41.58 4.02 38.60
N MET A 96 40.36 3.67 39.03
CA MET A 96 40.02 3.46 40.44
C MET A 96 40.66 2.19 41.02
N LEU A 97 40.82 1.14 40.21
CA LEU A 97 41.50 -0.10 40.59
C LEU A 97 43.03 0.04 40.60
N THR A 98 43.56 1.16 40.11
CA THR A 98 44.98 1.44 40.20
C THR A 98 45.40 1.49 41.67
N ARG A 99 46.50 0.82 42.03
CA ARG A 99 46.97 0.66 43.42
C ARG A 99 46.96 1.96 44.22
N GLY A 100 47.35 3.09 43.61
CA GLY A 100 47.34 4.40 44.28
C GLY A 100 45.95 4.89 44.73
N HIS A 101 44.90 4.63 43.95
CA HIS A 101 43.53 4.99 44.32
C HIS A 101 42.97 4.06 45.39
N VAL A 102 43.28 2.77 45.29
CA VAL A 102 42.89 1.77 46.29
C VAL A 102 43.58 2.04 47.63
N GLU A 103 44.88 2.34 47.63
CA GLU A 103 45.64 2.68 48.82
C GLU A 103 45.14 3.98 49.48
N ALA A 104 44.82 5.01 48.67
CA ALA A 104 44.23 6.25 49.18
C ALA A 104 42.82 6.05 49.78
N ALA A 105 42.00 5.17 49.18
CA ALA A 105 40.68 4.83 49.70
C ALA A 105 40.76 4.01 50.99
N VAL A 106 41.67 3.04 51.05
CA VAL A 106 41.97 2.21 52.24
C VAL A 106 42.44 3.11 53.40
N GLN A 107 43.30 4.09 53.11
CA GLN A 107 43.77 5.06 54.11
C GLN A 107 42.64 5.97 54.61
N LYS A 108 41.71 6.40 53.74
CA LYS A 108 40.50 7.17 54.15
C LYS A 108 39.52 6.35 54.99
N LEU A 109 39.49 5.03 54.80
CA LEU A 109 38.67 4.10 55.59
C LEU A 109 39.32 3.71 56.93
N GLY A 110 40.49 4.29 57.27
CA GLY A 110 41.22 3.96 58.50
C GLY A 110 41.85 2.56 58.49
N LEU A 111 41.86 1.90 57.33
CA LEU A 111 42.48 0.59 57.15
C LEU A 111 43.96 0.78 56.84
N ARG A 112 44.84 -0.03 57.46
CA ARG A 112 46.28 -0.01 57.15
C ARG A 112 46.50 -0.65 55.78
N SER A 113 47.24 0.03 54.91
CA SER A 113 47.70 -0.52 53.64
C SER A 113 48.51 -1.81 53.89
N PRO A 114 48.31 -2.89 53.11
CA PRO A 114 48.97 -4.17 53.34
C PRO A 114 50.50 -4.02 53.32
N ALA A 115 51.17 -4.68 54.25
CA ALA A 115 52.63 -4.62 54.34
C ALA A 115 53.27 -5.28 53.09
N LYS A 116 54.45 -4.83 52.67
CA LYS A 116 55.10 -5.28 51.40
C LYS A 116 55.25 -6.81 51.27
N ASN A 117 55.31 -7.49 52.40
CA ASN A 117 55.40 -8.93 52.61
C ASN A 117 54.05 -9.67 52.52
N GLN A 118 52.92 -8.97 52.49
CA GLN A 118 51.57 -9.52 52.29
C GLN A 118 51.08 -9.39 50.84
N ILE A 119 51.82 -8.66 49.99
CA ILE A 119 51.48 -8.48 48.57
C ILE A 119 51.98 -9.72 47.82
N ARG A 120 51.05 -10.61 47.44
CA ARG A 120 51.37 -11.75 46.57
C ARG A 120 51.57 -11.22 45.15
N PHE A 121 52.82 -11.15 44.69
CA PHE A 121 53.12 -10.89 43.28
C PHE A 121 52.66 -12.12 42.48
N HIS A 122 51.80 -11.90 41.51
CA HIS A 122 51.24 -12.92 40.64
C HIS A 122 51.39 -12.48 39.19
#